data_AF-A0A1W6ZMB2-F1
#
_entry.id   AF-A0A1W6ZMB2-F1
#
_cell.length_a   1.000
_cell.length_b   1.000
_cell.length_c   1.000
_cell.angle_alpha   90.00
_cell.angle_beta   90.00
_cell.angle_gamma   90.00
#
_symmetry.space_group_name_H-M   'P 1'
#
loop_
_entity.id
_entity.type
_entity.pdbx_description
1 polymer ?
#
loop_
_entity_poly.entity_id
_entity_poly.type
_entity_poly.pdbx_seq_one_letter_code
_entity_poly.pdbx_strand_id
1 'polypeptide(L)'
;MQEQAQQRGRVTFARAAFTIHSWLGLSFCLLLTIILLSGTLAVFRDEIDWLIYPQSRVTPSVERAGIDQVLTAVRTAHPEMGLIGQVPVQGAGPRTGLNIIAVSPKDGVRRIWVDPYRGVVQGTTPFMMPGYFIGQFHSFLMIPTWGYVIVCSFTFFMLASLVTGLITYRKFWRGFLRRPRGRNLRTTMGDLHRLGGVWSIWFLVIMVLTSFFYFWIRVGEPLLNFPQAIAEHQHPKIPDAVLDGMGPQPPQMLKLDALAAIVRKDLPDFDIRFVNLPEVHGAPVTFSGNTGEFFGPNLSEVFVDPYRGEILGRDLARDGYSLSFVRVLTDALHFGDFAGLVSKTIWFTFGLITTGLAVSGVIVFWKRSARRAGARGKSARRHVLSILKPWGGTMGVLKPLNITILVLAIAASVMTLRFYSASADERAANYAAQEIGPWRLGALMIAGLGDTSDPVRPGARAMVLARFCPDCWKDIKRLWVSVGSQSAGSNGQRITGQSGFARAGVKLPEKIENNTRLWMIAEGWDGRLHQASWRLVQEQASQ
;
A
#
# COMPACT_ATOMS: atom_id res chain seq x y z
N MET A 1 -6.83 -58.74 31.02
CA MET A 1 -7.33 -57.36 31.25
C MET A 1 -6.25 -56.28 31.16
N GLN A 2 -4.95 -56.56 31.35
CA GLN A 2 -3.88 -55.56 31.21
C GLN A 2 -3.53 -55.19 29.76
N GLU A 3 -3.70 -56.09 28.77
CA GLU A 3 -3.47 -55.76 27.35
C GLU A 3 -4.50 -54.80 26.75
N GLN A 4 -5.75 -54.82 27.24
CA GLN A 4 -6.79 -53.86 26.79
C GLN A 4 -6.61 -52.45 27.36
N ALA A 5 -5.81 -52.29 28.42
CA ALA A 5 -5.44 -50.98 28.97
C ALA A 5 -4.31 -50.31 28.16
N GLN A 6 -3.43 -51.09 27.53
CA GLN A 6 -2.26 -50.59 26.79
C GLN A 6 -2.61 -50.08 25.38
N GLN A 7 -3.71 -50.54 24.79
CA GLN A 7 -4.20 -50.03 23.49
C GLN A 7 -4.93 -48.67 23.58
N ARG A 8 -5.22 -48.15 24.77
CA ARG A 8 -5.89 -46.85 24.95
C ARG A 8 -4.99 -45.62 24.71
N GLY A 9 -3.69 -45.80 24.49
CA GLY A 9 -2.70 -44.71 24.57
C GLY A 9 -2.02 -44.23 23.29
N ARG A 10 -2.14 -44.92 22.14
CA ARG A 10 -1.44 -44.47 20.90
C ARG A 10 -2.35 -43.59 20.05
N VAL A 11 -2.17 -42.27 20.16
CA VAL A 11 -2.75 -41.31 19.23
C VAL A 11 -2.20 -41.63 17.83
N THR A 12 -3.05 -42.11 16.93
CA THR A 12 -2.62 -42.33 15.55
C THR A 12 -2.27 -40.99 14.90
N PHE A 13 -1.27 -40.99 14.03
CA PHE A 13 -0.81 -39.78 13.34
C PHE A 13 -1.97 -38.98 12.69
N ALA A 14 -2.94 -39.67 12.09
CA ALA A 14 -4.15 -39.06 11.53
C ALA A 14 -5.08 -38.42 12.58
N ARG A 15 -5.18 -38.98 13.79
CA ARG A 15 -5.95 -38.38 14.89
C ARG A 15 -5.24 -37.14 15.45
N ALA A 16 -3.91 -37.17 15.54
CA ALA A 16 -3.11 -36.01 15.93
C ALA A 16 -3.27 -34.89 14.90
N ALA A 17 -3.08 -35.18 13.62
CA ALA A 17 -3.27 -34.23 12.52
C ALA A 17 -4.68 -33.65 12.49
N PHE A 18 -5.73 -34.47 12.67
CA PHE A 18 -7.11 -33.97 12.75
C PHE A 18 -7.30 -33.00 13.92
N THR A 19 -6.66 -33.28 15.06
CA THR A 19 -6.74 -32.44 16.26
C THR A 19 -6.03 -31.11 16.03
N ILE A 20 -4.84 -31.13 15.43
CA ILE A 20 -4.08 -29.93 15.07
C ILE A 20 -4.84 -29.11 14.02
N HIS A 21 -5.31 -29.72 12.93
CA HIS A 21 -6.11 -29.06 11.90
C HIS A 21 -7.35 -28.38 12.48
N SER A 22 -8.10 -29.12 13.32
CA SER A 22 -9.28 -28.57 13.98
C SER A 22 -8.91 -27.40 14.90
N TRP A 23 -7.84 -27.52 15.67
CA TRP A 23 -7.38 -26.47 16.59
C TRP A 23 -6.95 -25.22 15.82
N LEU A 24 -6.07 -25.35 14.83
CA LEU A 24 -5.61 -24.24 13.98
C LEU A 24 -6.80 -23.53 13.30
N GLY A 25 -7.67 -24.31 12.67
CA GLY A 25 -8.80 -23.79 11.92
C GLY A 25 -9.83 -23.06 12.78
N LEU A 26 -9.93 -23.37 14.08
CA LEU A 26 -10.84 -22.69 15.01
C LEU A 26 -10.18 -21.53 15.77
N SER A 27 -8.90 -21.63 16.11
CA SER A 27 -8.19 -20.65 16.96
C SER A 27 -8.22 -19.23 16.39
N PHE A 28 -8.13 -19.11 15.08
CA PHE A 28 -8.14 -17.83 14.37
C PHE A 28 -9.20 -17.75 13.27
N CYS A 29 -10.25 -18.57 13.35
CA CYS A 29 -11.22 -18.67 12.26
C CYS A 29 -11.89 -17.32 11.95
N LEU A 30 -12.15 -16.49 12.96
CA LEU A 30 -12.85 -15.22 12.80
C LEU A 30 -11.97 -14.23 12.04
N LEU A 31 -10.75 -14.03 12.53
CA LEU A 31 -9.78 -13.14 11.89
C LEU A 31 -9.38 -13.66 10.50
N LEU A 32 -9.10 -14.95 10.36
CA LEU A 32 -8.77 -15.57 9.08
C LEU A 32 -9.92 -15.45 8.06
N THR A 33 -11.18 -15.61 8.49
CA THR A 33 -12.34 -15.42 7.59
C THR A 33 -12.39 -13.99 7.06
N ILE A 34 -12.12 -13.00 7.91
CA ILE A 34 -12.11 -11.58 7.51
C ILE A 34 -10.94 -11.28 6.56
N ILE A 35 -9.75 -11.81 6.83
CA ILE A 35 -8.58 -11.69 5.94
C ILE A 35 -8.86 -12.34 4.58
N LEU A 36 -9.39 -13.58 4.56
CA LEU A 36 -9.70 -14.28 3.31
C LEU A 36 -10.82 -13.58 2.52
N LEU A 37 -11.87 -13.12 3.20
CA LEU A 37 -12.98 -12.41 2.56
C LEU A 37 -12.51 -11.07 1.96
N SER A 38 -11.77 -10.28 2.72
CA SER A 38 -11.21 -9.01 2.22
C SER A 38 -10.24 -9.25 1.05
N GLY A 39 -9.40 -10.28 1.11
CA GLY A 39 -8.54 -10.67 -0.01
C GLY A 39 -9.32 -11.11 -1.25
N THR A 40 -10.39 -11.88 -1.06
CA THR A 40 -11.30 -12.30 -2.14
C THR A 40 -11.93 -11.09 -2.82
N LEU A 41 -12.42 -10.12 -2.04
CA LEU A 41 -12.99 -8.88 -2.59
C LEU A 41 -11.92 -7.98 -3.24
N ALA A 42 -10.70 -7.97 -2.71
CA ALA A 42 -9.59 -7.18 -3.23
C ALA A 42 -9.15 -7.58 -4.65
N VAL A 43 -9.42 -8.81 -5.09
CA VAL A 43 -9.18 -9.28 -6.46
C VAL A 43 -9.83 -8.34 -7.49
N PHE A 44 -10.98 -7.76 -7.15
CA PHE A 44 -11.72 -6.82 -8.00
C PHE A 44 -11.67 -5.37 -7.50
N ARG A 45 -10.62 -4.98 -6.74
CA ARG A 45 -10.55 -3.64 -6.15
C ARG A 45 -10.68 -2.51 -7.19
N ASP A 46 -10.01 -2.65 -8.33
CA ASP A 46 -9.99 -1.60 -9.36
C ASP A 46 -11.34 -1.55 -10.08
N GLU A 47 -11.98 -2.71 -10.30
CA GLU A 47 -13.31 -2.81 -10.88
C GLU A 47 -14.40 -2.26 -9.94
N ILE A 48 -14.29 -2.50 -8.63
CA ILE A 48 -15.17 -1.92 -7.61
C ILE A 48 -15.08 -0.39 -7.66
N ASP A 49 -13.86 0.15 -7.67
CA ASP A 49 -13.64 1.58 -7.73
C ASP A 49 -14.14 2.18 -9.06
N TRP A 50 -13.92 1.49 -10.18
CA TRP A 50 -14.42 1.88 -11.50
C TRP A 50 -15.96 1.88 -11.57
N LEU A 51 -16.63 0.94 -10.89
CA LEU A 51 -18.09 0.88 -10.79
C LEU A 51 -18.68 1.99 -9.91
N ILE A 52 -17.98 2.40 -8.86
CA ILE A 52 -18.46 3.41 -7.91
C ILE A 52 -18.20 4.83 -8.42
N TYR A 53 -17.09 5.07 -9.10
CA TYR A 53 -16.65 6.42 -9.49
C TYR A 53 -16.65 6.63 -11.01
N PRO A 54 -17.69 7.29 -11.58
CA PRO A 54 -17.76 7.60 -13.00
C PRO A 54 -16.60 8.44 -13.52
N GLN A 55 -15.95 9.25 -12.66
CA GLN A 55 -14.79 10.08 -13.02
C GLN A 55 -13.61 9.24 -13.53
N SER A 56 -13.52 7.97 -13.14
CA SER A 56 -12.49 7.04 -13.60
C SER A 56 -12.73 6.49 -15.01
N ARG A 57 -13.90 6.72 -15.61
CA ARG A 57 -14.30 6.09 -16.87
C ARG A 57 -13.98 7.00 -18.05
N VAL A 58 -13.43 6.42 -19.10
CA VAL A 58 -13.08 7.13 -20.34
C VAL A 58 -13.52 6.34 -21.57
N THR A 59 -13.69 7.05 -22.69
CA THR A 59 -14.01 6.43 -23.98
C THR A 59 -12.70 6.22 -24.75
N PRO A 60 -12.35 4.98 -25.13
CA PRO A 60 -11.12 4.72 -25.86
C PRO A 60 -11.06 5.46 -27.20
N SER A 61 -9.89 6.00 -27.54
CA SER A 61 -9.55 6.55 -28.85
C SER A 61 -8.22 5.97 -29.34
N VAL A 62 -7.93 6.13 -30.63
CA VAL A 62 -6.64 5.71 -31.22
C VAL A 62 -5.51 6.65 -30.79
N GLU A 63 -5.77 7.95 -30.82
CA GLU A 63 -4.80 8.97 -30.46
C GLU A 63 -4.78 9.21 -28.95
N ARG A 64 -3.58 9.36 -28.38
CA ARG A 64 -3.36 9.67 -26.97
C ARG A 64 -2.83 11.09 -26.82
N ALA A 65 -3.26 11.75 -25.75
CA ALA A 65 -2.71 13.03 -25.36
C ALA A 65 -1.24 12.87 -24.93
N GLY A 66 -0.45 13.90 -25.20
CA GLY A 66 0.94 13.99 -24.73
C GLY A 66 1.02 14.07 -23.20
N ILE A 67 2.13 13.62 -22.62
CA ILE A 67 2.39 13.68 -21.18
C ILE A 67 2.38 15.14 -20.71
N ASP A 68 2.98 16.05 -21.48
CA ASP A 68 3.01 17.47 -21.17
C ASP A 68 1.60 18.09 -21.24
N GLN A 69 0.78 17.66 -22.20
CA GLN A 69 -0.60 18.11 -22.35
C GLN A 69 -1.44 17.71 -21.13
N VAL A 70 -1.34 16.46 -20.69
CA VAL A 70 -2.03 15.94 -19.50
C VAL A 70 -1.62 16.73 -18.26
N LEU A 71 -0.33 16.95 -18.04
CA LEU A 71 0.15 17.70 -16.88
C LEU A 71 -0.24 19.16 -16.90
N THR A 72 -0.22 19.79 -18.07
CA THR A 72 -0.69 21.17 -18.24
C THR A 72 -2.17 21.26 -17.89
N ALA A 73 -3.01 20.37 -18.42
CA ALA A 73 -4.44 20.34 -18.12
C ALA A 73 -4.72 20.18 -16.62
N VAL A 74 -3.98 19.31 -15.94
CA VAL A 74 -4.12 19.09 -14.49
C VAL A 74 -3.71 20.32 -13.69
N ARG A 75 -2.56 20.93 -14.01
CA ARG A 75 -2.07 22.14 -13.33
C ARG A 75 -2.99 23.33 -13.55
N THR A 76 -3.62 23.44 -14.72
CA THR A 76 -4.59 24.50 -15.01
C THR A 76 -5.92 24.28 -14.29
N ALA A 77 -6.43 23.04 -14.22
CA ALA A 77 -7.67 22.74 -13.52
C ALA A 77 -7.56 22.79 -11.99
N HIS A 78 -6.39 22.45 -11.45
CA HIS A 78 -6.14 22.37 -10.01
C HIS A 78 -4.82 23.05 -9.61
N PRO A 79 -4.67 24.38 -9.80
CA PRO A 79 -3.44 25.11 -9.48
C PRO A 79 -3.09 25.10 -8.00
N GLU A 80 -4.08 24.88 -7.12
CA GLU A 80 -3.94 24.78 -5.68
C GLU A 80 -3.47 23.40 -5.20
N MET A 81 -3.58 22.36 -6.02
CA MET A 81 -3.24 21.00 -5.64
C MET A 81 -1.79 20.68 -6.00
N GLY A 82 -1.05 20.15 -5.02
CA GLY A 82 0.30 19.70 -5.23
C GLY A 82 0.37 18.27 -5.77
N LEU A 83 0.96 18.10 -6.95
CA LEU A 83 1.06 16.78 -7.57
C LEU A 83 2.15 15.94 -6.90
N ILE A 84 1.86 14.67 -6.62
CA ILE A 84 2.88 13.68 -6.29
C ILE A 84 3.60 13.33 -7.59
N GLY A 85 4.94 13.26 -7.57
CA GLY A 85 5.78 13.22 -8.77
C GLY A 85 5.54 12.06 -9.73
N GLN A 86 4.77 11.04 -9.37
CA GLN A 86 4.46 9.91 -10.25
C GLN A 86 3.23 10.18 -11.12
N VAL A 87 3.42 10.15 -12.43
CA VAL A 87 2.40 10.45 -13.45
C VAL A 87 2.18 9.21 -14.31
N PRO A 88 1.00 8.58 -14.31
CA PRO A 88 0.70 7.49 -15.22
C PRO A 88 0.57 8.00 -16.66
N VAL A 89 1.14 7.25 -17.60
CA VAL A 89 1.01 7.47 -19.06
C VAL A 89 -0.12 6.59 -19.62
N GLN A 90 -0.47 5.52 -18.90
CA GLN A 90 -1.54 4.60 -19.30
C GLN A 90 -2.47 4.29 -18.13
N GLY A 91 -3.76 4.21 -18.42
CA GLY A 91 -4.75 3.75 -17.46
C GLY A 91 -4.63 2.24 -17.20
N ALA A 92 -5.26 1.77 -16.11
CA ALA A 92 -5.30 0.34 -15.76
C ALA A 92 -5.97 -0.53 -16.86
N GLY A 93 -6.78 0.09 -17.72
CA GLY A 93 -7.36 -0.51 -18.91
C GLY A 93 -7.79 0.57 -19.91
N PRO A 94 -8.22 0.19 -21.12
CA PRO A 94 -8.53 1.15 -22.18
C PRO A 94 -9.70 2.09 -21.83
N ARG A 95 -10.58 1.67 -20.92
CA ARG A 95 -11.76 2.43 -20.44
C ARG A 95 -11.55 3.10 -19.08
N THR A 96 -10.32 3.10 -18.56
CA THR A 96 -9.97 3.68 -17.27
C THR A 96 -9.06 4.88 -17.47
N GLY A 97 -9.40 6.00 -16.85
CA GLY A 97 -8.62 7.22 -16.90
C GLY A 97 -7.26 7.10 -16.20
N LEU A 98 -6.40 8.08 -16.44
CA LEU A 98 -5.16 8.28 -15.71
C LEU A 98 -5.50 8.76 -14.31
N ASN A 99 -4.88 8.15 -13.29
CA ASN A 99 -5.05 8.55 -11.90
C ASN A 99 -3.77 9.21 -11.38
N ILE A 100 -3.79 10.53 -11.22
CA ILE A 100 -2.69 11.31 -10.65
C ILE A 100 -3.00 11.60 -9.19
N ILE A 101 -2.08 11.24 -8.29
CA ILE A 101 -2.26 11.54 -6.86
C ILE A 101 -1.81 12.98 -6.61
N ALA A 102 -2.64 13.74 -5.91
CA ALA A 102 -2.35 15.11 -5.54
C ALA A 102 -2.79 15.39 -4.10
N VAL A 103 -2.21 16.42 -3.49
CA VAL A 103 -2.60 16.90 -2.16
C VAL A 103 -3.36 18.20 -2.32
N SER A 104 -4.63 18.18 -1.90
CA SER A 104 -5.49 19.35 -1.78
C SER A 104 -5.32 19.97 -0.40
N PRO A 105 -5.12 21.29 -0.28
CA PRO A 105 -5.10 21.96 1.02
C PRO A 105 -6.40 21.73 1.82
N LYS A 106 -7.55 21.69 1.12
CA LYS A 106 -8.88 21.59 1.71
C LYS A 106 -9.34 20.16 1.96
N ASP A 107 -9.06 19.25 1.02
CA ASP A 107 -9.66 17.90 1.00
C ASP A 107 -8.67 16.77 1.29
N GLY A 108 -7.43 17.11 1.68
CA GLY A 108 -6.37 16.14 1.92
C GLY A 108 -5.87 15.48 0.63
N VAL A 109 -5.52 14.19 0.71
CA VAL A 109 -4.98 13.47 -0.45
C VAL A 109 -6.11 13.06 -1.38
N ARG A 110 -5.98 13.43 -2.66
CA ARG A 110 -6.96 13.19 -3.72
C ARG A 110 -6.35 12.47 -4.90
N ARG A 111 -7.23 11.84 -5.68
CA ARG A 111 -6.93 11.26 -6.99
C ARG A 111 -7.57 12.15 -8.04
N ILE A 112 -6.77 12.66 -8.97
CA ILE A 112 -7.24 13.42 -10.12
C ILE A 112 -7.33 12.46 -11.30
N TRP A 113 -8.52 12.35 -11.88
CA TRP A 113 -8.77 11.50 -13.04
C TRP A 113 -8.67 12.31 -14.32
N VAL A 114 -7.87 11.82 -15.27
CA VAL A 114 -7.66 12.48 -16.56
C VAL A 114 -7.93 11.51 -17.71
N ASP A 115 -8.57 12.00 -18.75
CA ASP A 115 -8.76 11.25 -19.99
C ASP A 115 -7.43 11.12 -20.74
N PRO A 116 -6.85 9.91 -20.88
CA PRO A 116 -5.56 9.72 -21.57
C PRO A 116 -5.62 10.00 -23.06
N TYR A 117 -6.82 10.04 -23.65
CA TYR A 117 -6.99 10.23 -25.09
C TYR A 117 -7.17 11.70 -25.43
N ARG A 118 -8.02 12.40 -24.66
CA ARG A 118 -8.35 13.82 -24.91
C ARG A 118 -7.50 14.80 -24.10
N GLY A 119 -6.80 14.34 -23.08
CA GLY A 119 -6.04 15.22 -22.16
C GLY A 119 -6.96 16.11 -21.29
N VAL A 120 -8.17 15.63 -20.99
CA VAL A 120 -9.18 16.40 -20.24
C VAL A 120 -9.39 15.83 -18.85
N VAL A 121 -9.31 16.68 -17.83
CA VAL A 121 -9.59 16.30 -16.43
C VAL A 121 -11.06 15.93 -16.27
N GLN A 122 -11.33 14.72 -15.79
CA GLN A 122 -12.67 14.17 -15.56
C GLN A 122 -13.22 14.54 -14.16
N GLY A 123 -12.33 14.87 -13.22
CA GLY A 123 -12.67 15.26 -11.86
C GLY A 123 -11.77 14.60 -10.82
N THR A 124 -12.12 14.75 -9.54
CA THR A 124 -11.33 14.19 -8.44
C THR A 124 -12.14 13.21 -7.60
N THR A 125 -11.45 12.24 -7.00
CA THR A 125 -12.01 11.32 -6.01
C THR A 125 -11.16 11.32 -4.74
N PRO A 126 -11.70 10.84 -3.61
CA PRO A 126 -10.88 10.60 -2.41
C PRO A 126 -9.74 9.63 -2.71
N PHE A 127 -8.62 9.74 -1.99
CA PHE A 127 -7.52 8.80 -2.13
C PHE A 127 -7.91 7.38 -1.69
N MET A 128 -8.66 7.27 -0.58
CA MET A 128 -9.11 6.02 0.03
C MET A 128 -10.46 5.58 -0.55
N MET A 129 -10.46 5.18 -1.82
CA MET A 129 -11.65 4.62 -2.48
C MET A 129 -11.98 3.23 -1.91
N PRO A 130 -13.23 2.73 -1.99
CA PRO A 130 -13.64 1.48 -1.35
C PRO A 130 -12.82 0.25 -1.77
N GLY A 131 -12.50 0.11 -3.05
CA GLY A 131 -11.66 -0.97 -3.57
C GLY A 131 -10.24 -0.88 -3.01
N TYR A 132 -9.61 0.30 -3.10
CA TYR A 132 -8.30 0.54 -2.49
C TYR A 132 -8.30 0.25 -0.98
N PHE A 133 -9.34 0.68 -0.25
CA PHE A 133 -9.52 0.39 1.17
C PHE A 133 -9.56 -1.12 1.45
N ILE A 134 -10.33 -1.89 0.68
CA ILE A 134 -10.43 -3.36 0.85
C ILE A 134 -9.06 -4.02 0.68
N GLY A 135 -8.30 -3.63 -0.35
CA GLY A 135 -6.95 -4.14 -0.58
C GLY A 135 -6.00 -3.81 0.57
N GLN A 136 -6.00 -2.55 1.02
CA GLN A 136 -5.19 -2.13 2.14
C GLN A 136 -5.62 -2.82 3.45
N PHE A 137 -6.91 -3.04 3.67
CA PHE A 137 -7.44 -3.73 4.84
C PHE A 137 -7.04 -5.21 4.82
N HIS A 138 -7.05 -5.86 3.67
CA HIS A 138 -6.52 -7.21 3.55
C HIS A 138 -5.03 -7.29 3.91
N SER A 139 -4.21 -6.39 3.35
CA SER A 139 -2.76 -6.41 3.54
C SER A 139 -2.30 -5.98 4.93
N PHE A 140 -2.98 -5.01 5.55
CA PHE A 140 -2.53 -4.39 6.81
C PHE A 140 -3.54 -4.49 7.95
N LEU A 141 -4.78 -4.96 7.73
CA LEU A 141 -5.89 -4.77 8.69
C LEU A 141 -6.06 -3.31 9.15
N MET A 142 -5.52 -2.36 8.39
CA MET A 142 -5.33 -0.95 8.75
C MET A 142 -4.46 -0.71 10.00
N ILE A 143 -3.87 -1.73 10.63
CA ILE A 143 -3.04 -1.60 11.84
C ILE A 143 -1.62 -1.16 11.43
N PRO A 144 -1.16 0.05 11.80
CA PRO A 144 0.16 0.54 11.41
C PRO A 144 1.28 -0.37 11.91
N THR A 145 2.33 -0.53 11.10
CA THR A 145 3.56 -1.28 11.38
C THR A 145 3.38 -2.80 11.51
N TRP A 146 2.47 -3.25 12.37
CA TRP A 146 2.30 -4.66 12.74
C TRP A 146 1.27 -5.39 11.89
N GLY A 147 0.29 -4.68 11.32
CA GLY A 147 -0.81 -5.29 10.60
C GLY A 147 -0.39 -6.21 9.47
N TYR A 148 0.60 -5.77 8.69
CA TYR A 148 1.18 -6.56 7.60
C TYR A 148 1.83 -7.85 8.10
N VAL A 149 2.59 -7.77 9.20
CA VAL A 149 3.25 -8.93 9.81
C VAL A 149 2.23 -9.91 10.35
N ILE A 150 1.16 -9.42 11.00
CA ILE A 150 0.06 -10.27 11.51
C ILE A 150 -0.57 -11.04 10.35
N VAL A 151 -0.95 -10.35 9.27
CA VAL A 151 -1.58 -10.97 8.09
C VAL A 151 -0.63 -11.99 7.46
N CYS A 152 0.62 -11.62 7.18
CA CYS A 152 1.56 -12.53 6.51
C CYS A 152 1.90 -13.76 7.38
N SER A 153 1.88 -13.64 8.72
CA SER A 153 2.09 -14.76 9.64
C SER A 153 1.03 -15.86 9.53
N PHE A 154 -0.15 -15.55 8.99
CA PHE A 154 -1.17 -16.56 8.70
C PHE A 154 -0.72 -17.59 7.65
N THR A 155 0.34 -17.33 6.88
CA THR A 155 0.94 -18.32 6.00
C THR A 155 1.32 -19.61 6.75
N PHE A 156 1.91 -19.51 7.94
CA PHE A 156 2.31 -20.67 8.74
C PHE A 156 1.09 -21.46 9.24
N PHE A 157 0.04 -20.75 9.64
CA PHE A 157 -1.23 -21.36 10.06
C PHE A 157 -1.92 -22.07 8.90
N MET A 158 -1.95 -21.44 7.72
CA MET A 158 -2.53 -22.01 6.51
C MET A 158 -1.72 -23.22 6.02
N LEU A 159 -0.40 -23.15 6.01
CA LEU A 159 0.48 -24.27 5.65
C LEU A 159 0.28 -25.45 6.60
N ALA A 160 0.32 -25.21 7.91
CA ALA A 160 0.11 -26.27 8.90
C ALA A 160 -1.30 -26.87 8.79
N SER A 161 -2.32 -26.04 8.55
CA SER A 161 -3.70 -26.49 8.32
C SER A 161 -3.83 -27.34 7.05
N LEU A 162 -3.19 -26.93 5.95
CA LEU A 162 -3.16 -27.66 4.67
C LEU A 162 -2.50 -29.03 4.84
N VAL A 163 -1.29 -29.08 5.40
CA VAL A 163 -0.53 -30.31 5.63
C VAL A 163 -1.31 -31.27 6.53
N THR A 164 -1.82 -30.78 7.66
CA THR A 164 -2.59 -31.62 8.60
C THR A 164 -3.95 -32.06 8.03
N GLY A 165 -4.56 -31.25 7.16
CA GLY A 165 -5.77 -31.59 6.43
C GLY A 165 -5.56 -32.75 5.45
N LEU A 166 -4.48 -32.72 4.67
CA LEU A 166 -4.11 -33.79 3.74
C LEU A 166 -3.77 -35.10 4.46
N ILE A 167 -3.04 -35.02 5.58
CA ILE A 167 -2.74 -36.19 6.42
C ILE A 167 -4.02 -36.82 6.97
N THR A 168 -4.97 -35.99 7.40
CA THR A 168 -6.27 -36.42 7.92
C THR A 168 -7.10 -37.10 6.83
N TYR A 169 -7.10 -36.55 5.61
CA TYR A 169 -7.86 -37.06 4.48
C TYR A 169 -6.97 -37.85 3.51
N ARG A 170 -6.36 -38.94 3.99
CA ARG A 170 -5.32 -39.73 3.30
C ARG A 170 -5.63 -40.20 1.87
N LYS A 171 -6.90 -40.30 1.47
CA LYS A 171 -7.32 -40.64 0.09
C LYS A 171 -8.03 -39.46 -0.56
N PHE A 172 -7.47 -38.26 -0.43
CA PHE A 172 -8.13 -37.02 -0.85
C PHE A 172 -8.42 -36.99 -2.35
N TRP A 173 -7.56 -37.62 -3.15
CA TRP A 173 -7.75 -37.83 -4.60
C TRP A 173 -9.07 -38.55 -4.94
N ARG A 174 -9.62 -39.39 -4.06
CA ARG A 174 -10.94 -40.01 -4.27
C ARG A 174 -12.11 -39.05 -3.97
N GLY A 175 -11.82 -37.83 -3.53
CA GLY A 175 -12.78 -36.81 -3.11
C GLY A 175 -13.19 -35.82 -4.19
N PHE A 176 -12.42 -35.67 -5.28
CA PHE A 176 -12.65 -34.64 -6.31
C PHE A 176 -14.06 -34.65 -6.91
N LEU A 177 -14.66 -35.83 -7.09
CA LEU A 177 -15.99 -35.98 -7.70
C LEU A 177 -17.06 -36.51 -6.73
N ARG A 178 -16.82 -36.46 -5.41
CA ARG A 178 -17.79 -36.95 -4.44
C ARG A 178 -18.90 -35.94 -4.19
N ARG A 179 -20.12 -36.28 -4.60
CA ARG A 179 -21.32 -35.46 -4.36
C ARG A 179 -21.62 -35.32 -2.86
N PRO A 180 -21.93 -34.10 -2.35
CA PRO A 180 -22.36 -33.90 -0.97
C PRO A 180 -23.65 -34.68 -0.66
N ARG A 181 -23.72 -35.34 0.50
CA ARG A 181 -24.83 -36.26 0.82
C ARG A 181 -26.14 -35.58 1.25
N GLY A 182 -26.15 -34.28 1.51
CA GLY A 182 -27.37 -33.49 1.73
C GLY A 182 -28.22 -33.79 2.98
N ARG A 183 -27.85 -34.76 3.84
CA ARG A 183 -28.76 -35.30 4.86
C ARG A 183 -29.06 -34.38 6.05
N ASN A 184 -28.11 -33.54 6.46
CA ASN A 184 -28.28 -32.50 7.49
C ASN A 184 -27.16 -31.45 7.38
N LEU A 185 -27.35 -30.25 7.95
CA LEU A 185 -26.40 -29.14 7.81
C LEU A 185 -24.96 -29.52 8.21
N ARG A 186 -24.77 -30.32 9.27
CA ARG A 186 -23.43 -30.77 9.69
C ARG A 186 -22.77 -31.66 8.63
N THR A 187 -23.50 -32.63 8.08
CA THR A 187 -22.96 -33.54 7.05
C THR A 187 -22.74 -32.80 5.74
N THR A 188 -23.66 -31.91 5.35
CA THR A 188 -23.53 -31.12 4.13
C THR A 188 -22.33 -30.18 4.21
N MET A 189 -22.18 -29.41 5.29
CA MET A 189 -21.02 -28.53 5.47
C MET A 189 -19.71 -29.33 5.58
N GLY A 190 -19.72 -30.50 6.22
CA GLY A 190 -18.54 -31.36 6.30
C GLY A 190 -18.16 -31.99 4.95
N ASP A 191 -19.13 -32.31 4.10
CA ASP A 191 -18.88 -32.81 2.75
C ASP A 191 -18.42 -31.67 1.82
N LEU A 192 -19.03 -30.48 1.90
CA LEU A 192 -18.62 -29.28 1.18
C LEU A 192 -17.21 -28.81 1.59
N HIS A 193 -16.88 -28.83 2.88
CA HIS A 193 -15.55 -28.46 3.37
C HIS A 193 -14.45 -29.38 2.79
N ARG A 194 -14.71 -30.68 2.70
CA ARG A 194 -13.76 -31.61 2.06
C ARG A 194 -13.67 -31.40 0.55
N LEU A 195 -14.80 -31.22 -0.12
CA LEU A 195 -14.83 -31.02 -1.56
C LEU A 195 -14.09 -29.73 -1.95
N GLY A 196 -14.44 -28.60 -1.31
CA GLY A 196 -13.77 -27.33 -1.52
C GLY A 196 -12.29 -27.40 -1.15
N GLY A 197 -11.94 -28.05 -0.03
CA GLY A 197 -10.55 -28.20 0.39
C GLY A 197 -9.69 -28.94 -0.63
N VAL A 198 -10.23 -30.00 -1.26
CA VAL A 198 -9.52 -30.77 -2.28
C VAL A 198 -9.38 -30.00 -3.59
N TRP A 199 -10.43 -29.31 -4.04
CA TRP A 199 -10.38 -28.50 -5.25
C TRP A 199 -9.45 -27.29 -5.09
N SER A 200 -9.33 -26.73 -3.89
CA SER A 200 -8.50 -25.56 -3.61
C SER A 200 -7.05 -25.88 -3.24
N ILE A 201 -6.57 -27.13 -3.28
CA ILE A 201 -5.19 -27.46 -2.86
C ILE A 201 -4.15 -26.62 -3.61
N TRP A 202 -4.24 -26.59 -4.95
CA TRP A 202 -3.30 -25.86 -5.79
C TRP A 202 -3.32 -24.35 -5.46
N PHE A 203 -4.51 -23.78 -5.30
CA PHE A 203 -4.70 -22.37 -4.97
C PHE A 203 -4.12 -22.04 -3.58
N LEU A 204 -4.39 -22.89 -2.58
CA LEU A 204 -3.85 -22.74 -1.23
C LEU A 204 -2.32 -22.81 -1.20
N VAL A 205 -1.71 -23.67 -2.02
CA VAL A 205 -0.24 -23.73 -2.15
C VAL A 205 0.30 -22.40 -2.67
N ILE A 206 -0.30 -21.85 -3.74
CA ILE A 206 0.12 -20.55 -4.29
C ILE A 206 -0.02 -19.45 -3.23
N MET A 207 -1.17 -19.38 -2.53
CA MET A 207 -1.42 -18.38 -1.50
C MET A 207 -0.43 -18.49 -0.34
N VAL A 208 -0.14 -19.71 0.13
CA VAL A 208 0.85 -19.93 1.20
C VAL A 208 2.25 -19.49 0.77
N LEU A 209 2.70 -19.86 -0.44
CA LEU A 209 4.03 -19.51 -0.94
C LEU A 209 4.19 -18.00 -1.12
N THR A 210 3.21 -17.35 -1.74
CA THR A 210 3.21 -15.89 -1.95
C THR A 210 3.11 -15.12 -0.63
N SER A 211 2.23 -15.50 0.29
CA SER A 211 2.16 -14.89 1.63
C SER A 211 3.43 -15.13 2.45
N PHE A 212 4.09 -16.28 2.30
CA PHE A 212 5.39 -16.55 2.93
C PHE A 212 6.48 -15.63 2.38
N PHE A 213 6.51 -15.42 1.06
CA PHE A 213 7.45 -14.48 0.45
C PHE A 213 7.27 -13.05 0.98
N TYR A 214 6.04 -12.58 1.13
CA TYR A 214 5.76 -11.29 1.78
C TYR A 214 6.21 -11.23 3.24
N PHE A 215 6.04 -12.32 4.01
CA PHE A 215 6.56 -12.42 5.37
C PHE A 215 8.10 -12.37 5.37
N TRP A 216 8.74 -13.09 4.46
CA TRP A 216 10.20 -13.17 4.33
C TRP A 216 10.83 -11.81 4.07
N ILE A 217 10.35 -11.06 3.06
CA ILE A 217 10.89 -9.73 2.75
C ILE A 217 10.74 -8.77 3.93
N ARG A 218 9.63 -8.83 4.66
CA ARG A 218 9.36 -7.87 5.75
C ARG A 218 10.00 -8.22 7.08
N VAL A 219 10.17 -9.51 7.37
CA VAL A 219 10.63 -10.00 8.69
C VAL A 219 11.89 -10.83 8.56
N GLY A 220 11.93 -11.76 7.61
CA GLY A 220 13.06 -12.68 7.41
C GLY A 220 14.36 -11.96 7.03
N GLU A 221 14.34 -11.13 5.98
CA GLU A 221 15.53 -10.42 5.52
C GLU A 221 16.11 -9.48 6.60
N PRO A 222 15.31 -8.60 7.25
CA PRO A 222 15.85 -7.72 8.29
C PRO A 222 16.33 -8.47 9.53
N LEU A 223 15.67 -9.57 9.92
CA LEU A 223 16.01 -10.33 11.12
C LEU A 223 17.33 -11.10 10.96
N LEU A 224 17.58 -11.63 9.77
CA LEU A 224 18.72 -12.50 9.50
C LEU A 224 19.92 -11.77 8.88
N ASN A 225 19.84 -10.44 8.73
CA ASN A 225 20.85 -9.60 8.09
C ASN A 225 21.30 -10.16 6.73
N PHE A 226 20.38 -10.76 5.98
CA PHE A 226 20.67 -11.07 4.58
C PHE A 226 20.94 -9.75 3.84
N PRO A 227 21.88 -9.70 2.88
CA PRO A 227 22.00 -8.55 2.00
C PRO A 227 20.59 -8.24 1.49
N GLN A 228 20.14 -6.98 1.56
CA GLN A 228 18.81 -6.62 1.05
C GLN A 228 18.73 -7.18 -0.36
N ALA A 229 17.90 -8.21 -0.49
CA ALA A 229 17.91 -9.07 -1.66
C ALA A 229 17.40 -8.28 -2.88
N ILE A 230 16.66 -7.21 -2.58
CA ILE A 230 16.36 -6.07 -3.42
C ILE A 230 17.21 -4.91 -2.88
N ALA A 231 18.38 -4.68 -3.46
CA ALA A 231 19.15 -3.47 -3.15
C ALA A 231 18.24 -2.26 -3.44
N GLU A 232 18.21 -1.28 -2.55
CA GLU A 232 17.66 0.03 -2.88
C GLU A 232 18.51 0.58 -4.03
N HIS A 233 18.01 0.43 -5.27
CA HIS A 233 18.72 0.90 -6.45
C HIS A 233 18.99 2.39 -6.25
N GLN A 234 20.26 2.74 -6.08
CA GLN A 234 20.65 4.13 -5.99
C GLN A 234 20.36 4.75 -7.36
N HIS A 235 19.26 5.48 -7.45
CA HIS A 235 18.92 6.20 -8.67
C HIS A 235 20.11 7.08 -9.05
N PRO A 236 20.58 7.01 -10.31
CA PRO A 236 21.67 7.84 -10.76
C PRO A 236 21.28 9.31 -10.57
N LYS A 237 22.12 10.08 -9.89
CA LYS A 237 21.92 11.51 -9.69
C LYS A 237 22.73 12.28 -10.71
N ILE A 238 22.20 13.43 -11.12
CA ILE A 238 22.98 14.39 -11.88
C ILE A 238 24.01 14.97 -10.92
N PRO A 239 25.32 14.87 -11.21
CA PRO A 239 26.35 15.39 -10.31
C PRO A 239 26.15 16.88 -10.05
N ASP A 240 26.35 17.33 -8.81
CA ASP A 240 26.18 18.74 -8.44
C ASP A 240 27.06 19.66 -9.31
N ALA A 241 28.27 19.22 -9.67
CA ALA A 241 29.15 19.95 -10.58
C ALA A 241 28.53 20.21 -11.96
N VAL A 242 27.70 19.29 -12.47
CA VAL A 242 26.99 19.47 -13.75
C VAL A 242 25.87 20.49 -13.60
N LEU A 243 25.15 20.47 -12.47
CA LEU A 243 24.10 21.44 -12.16
C LEU A 243 24.67 22.85 -11.94
N ASP A 244 25.77 22.94 -11.19
CA ASP A 244 26.46 24.20 -10.90
C ASP A 244 27.07 24.80 -12.18
N GLY A 245 27.41 23.96 -13.16
CA GLY A 245 27.89 24.37 -14.48
C GLY A 245 26.82 24.85 -15.46
N MET A 246 25.52 24.80 -15.12
CA MET A 246 24.43 25.26 -16.01
C MET A 246 24.31 26.78 -16.10
N GLY A 247 25.10 27.52 -15.33
CA GLY A 247 25.14 28.98 -15.33
C GLY A 247 24.07 29.62 -14.44
N PRO A 248 23.99 30.96 -14.44
CA PRO A 248 23.17 31.72 -13.50
C PRO A 248 21.67 31.79 -13.86
N GLN A 249 21.28 31.25 -15.01
CA GLN A 249 19.89 31.28 -15.48
C GLN A 249 19.19 29.94 -15.21
N PRO A 250 17.89 29.95 -14.87
CA PRO A 250 17.12 28.74 -14.71
C PRO A 250 17.17 27.84 -15.97
N PRO A 251 17.68 26.61 -15.88
CA PRO A 251 17.71 25.71 -17.02
C PRO A 251 16.28 25.25 -17.33
N GLN A 252 15.96 25.28 -18.62
CA GLN A 252 14.68 24.77 -19.09
C GLN A 252 14.77 23.26 -19.25
N MET A 253 13.88 22.52 -18.59
CA MET A 253 13.71 21.10 -18.83
C MET A 253 13.18 20.87 -20.25
N LEU A 254 13.65 19.80 -20.89
CA LEU A 254 13.05 19.28 -22.11
C LEU A 254 11.62 18.84 -21.83
N LYS A 255 10.76 18.94 -22.85
CA LYS A 255 9.38 18.43 -22.80
C LYS A 255 9.40 16.93 -22.49
N LEU A 256 8.51 16.48 -21.61
CA LEU A 256 8.44 15.07 -21.21
C LEU A 256 8.12 14.16 -22.40
N ASP A 257 7.34 14.63 -23.37
CA ASP A 257 7.07 13.92 -24.61
C ASP A 257 8.33 13.74 -25.48
N ALA A 258 9.24 14.72 -25.47
CA ALA A 258 10.52 14.62 -26.16
C ALA A 258 11.46 13.62 -25.46
N LEU A 259 11.53 13.67 -24.13
CA LEU A 259 12.27 12.69 -23.34
C LEU A 259 11.73 11.26 -23.52
N ALA A 260 10.40 11.10 -23.54
CA ALA A 260 9.76 9.83 -23.83
C ALA A 260 10.10 9.32 -25.24
N ALA A 261 10.21 10.21 -26.23
CA ALA A 261 10.63 9.84 -27.58
C ALA A 261 12.09 9.36 -27.62
N ILE A 262 12.99 9.96 -26.83
CA ILE A 262 14.38 9.48 -26.68
C ILE A 262 14.39 8.06 -26.12
N VAL A 263 13.62 7.81 -25.05
CA VAL A 263 13.51 6.47 -24.44
C VAL A 263 12.95 5.44 -25.44
N ARG A 264 11.88 5.77 -26.16
CA ARG A 264 11.31 4.87 -27.18
C ARG A 264 12.25 4.59 -28.35
N LYS A 265 13.12 5.54 -28.70
CA LYS A 265 14.14 5.35 -29.73
C LYS A 265 15.25 4.41 -29.26
N ASP A 266 15.64 4.53 -28.00
CA ASP A 266 16.68 3.71 -27.38
C ASP A 266 16.20 2.28 -27.07
N LEU A 267 14.96 2.15 -26.60
CA LEU A 267 14.29 0.88 -26.30
C LEU A 267 12.92 0.83 -26.99
N PRO A 268 12.85 0.37 -28.25
CA PRO A 268 11.61 0.32 -29.03
C PRO A 268 10.54 -0.62 -28.45
N ASP A 269 10.96 -1.62 -27.67
CA ASP A 269 10.13 -2.60 -26.98
C ASP A 269 9.66 -2.16 -25.59
N PHE A 270 10.11 -0.98 -25.11
CA PHE A 270 9.76 -0.48 -23.80
C PHE A 270 8.40 0.22 -23.77
N ASP A 271 7.44 -0.42 -23.12
CA ASP A 271 6.09 0.09 -22.89
C ASP A 271 6.07 1.01 -21.66
N ILE A 272 6.17 2.32 -21.88
CA ILE A 272 6.15 3.34 -20.81
C ILE A 272 4.78 3.37 -20.14
N ARG A 273 4.76 3.15 -18.82
CA ARG A 273 3.54 3.14 -18.01
C ARG A 273 3.46 4.30 -17.04
N PHE A 274 4.58 4.71 -16.46
CA PHE A 274 4.68 5.82 -15.51
C PHE A 274 5.88 6.70 -15.83
N VAL A 275 5.76 7.98 -15.48
CA VAL A 275 6.83 8.96 -15.48
C VAL A 275 6.93 9.54 -14.08
N ASN A 276 8.09 9.40 -13.44
CA ASN A 276 8.38 10.07 -12.18
C ASN A 276 9.10 11.39 -12.48
N LEU A 277 8.46 12.50 -12.13
CA LEU A 277 8.98 13.84 -12.23
C LEU A 277 10.10 14.06 -11.21
N PRO A 278 11.16 14.80 -11.56
CA PRO A 278 12.26 15.06 -10.65
C PRO A 278 11.78 15.91 -9.48
N GLU A 279 11.86 15.38 -8.26
CA GLU A 279 11.50 16.09 -7.02
C GLU A 279 12.51 17.20 -6.66
N VAL A 280 13.67 17.21 -7.30
CA VAL A 280 14.72 18.23 -7.17
C VAL A 280 15.44 18.38 -8.51
N HIS A 281 16.04 19.54 -8.77
CA HIS A 281 16.75 19.80 -10.03
C HIS A 281 17.89 18.82 -10.36
N GLY A 282 18.46 18.11 -9.37
CA GLY A 282 19.51 17.10 -9.56
C GLY A 282 19.02 15.66 -9.71
N ALA A 283 17.71 15.44 -9.78
CA ALA A 283 17.12 14.13 -9.99
C ALA A 283 16.84 13.89 -11.48
N PRO A 284 16.94 12.64 -11.97
CA PRO A 284 16.51 12.29 -13.31
C PRO A 284 14.98 12.34 -13.43
N VAL A 285 14.51 12.41 -14.68
CA VAL A 285 13.15 11.93 -15.02
C VAL A 285 13.24 10.41 -15.16
N THR A 286 12.44 9.69 -14.39
CA THR A 286 12.42 8.22 -14.46
C THR A 286 11.20 7.75 -15.24
N PHE A 287 11.43 6.96 -16.28
CA PHE A 287 10.36 6.27 -17.01
C PHE A 287 10.29 4.83 -16.51
N SER A 288 9.15 4.43 -15.95
CA SER A 288 8.92 3.06 -15.47
C SER A 288 7.93 2.35 -16.40
N GLY A 289 8.21 1.09 -16.74
CA GLY A 289 7.47 0.35 -17.75
C GLY A 289 7.87 -1.11 -17.86
N ASN A 290 7.51 -1.74 -18.99
CA ASN A 290 7.76 -3.15 -19.26
C ASN A 290 8.57 -3.31 -20.56
N THR A 291 9.40 -4.33 -20.66
CA THR A 291 10.11 -4.75 -21.89
C THR A 291 9.53 -6.03 -22.50
N GLY A 292 8.23 -6.28 -22.30
CA GLY A 292 7.52 -7.46 -22.83
C GLY A 292 7.40 -8.63 -21.84
N GLU A 293 7.65 -8.40 -20.55
CA GLU A 293 7.50 -9.41 -19.51
C GLU A 293 6.03 -9.78 -19.32
N PHE A 294 5.76 -11.09 -19.16
CA PHE A 294 4.41 -11.61 -18.96
C PHE A 294 3.85 -11.35 -17.55
N PHE A 295 4.73 -11.25 -16.55
CA PHE A 295 4.34 -11.14 -15.14
C PHE A 295 4.59 -9.72 -14.63
N GLY A 296 3.52 -9.04 -14.24
CA GLY A 296 3.46 -7.80 -13.45
C GLY A 296 3.94 -6.50 -14.12
N PRO A 297 3.42 -5.33 -13.69
CA PRO A 297 3.72 -4.04 -14.31
C PRO A 297 4.92 -3.31 -13.69
N ASN A 298 5.63 -2.54 -14.53
CA ASN A 298 6.63 -1.51 -14.20
C ASN A 298 7.94 -2.04 -13.63
N LEU A 299 8.51 -3.07 -14.24
CA LEU A 299 9.71 -3.74 -13.72
C LEU A 299 11.01 -3.13 -14.20
N SER A 300 10.90 -2.36 -15.27
CA SER A 300 12.03 -1.77 -15.96
C SER A 300 11.95 -0.26 -15.81
N GLU A 301 13.06 0.35 -15.39
CA GLU A 301 13.19 1.79 -15.22
C GLU A 301 14.31 2.34 -16.11
N VAL A 302 14.06 3.51 -16.69
CA VAL A 302 15.04 4.25 -17.49
C VAL A 302 15.19 5.65 -16.90
N PHE A 303 16.42 6.01 -16.57
CA PHE A 303 16.76 7.28 -15.94
C PHE A 303 17.30 8.24 -17.00
N VAL A 304 16.66 9.39 -17.17
CA VAL A 304 17.01 10.37 -18.21
C VAL A 304 17.30 11.73 -17.57
N ASP A 305 18.38 12.36 -18.02
CA ASP A 305 18.70 13.76 -17.69
C ASP A 305 17.62 14.67 -18.29
N PRO A 306 16.88 15.43 -17.47
CA PRO A 306 15.79 16.27 -17.93
C PRO A 306 16.24 17.49 -18.75
N TYR A 307 17.51 17.88 -18.69
CA TYR A 307 18.03 19.07 -19.37
C TYR A 307 18.75 18.69 -20.67
N ARG A 308 19.56 17.63 -20.64
CA ARG A 308 20.36 17.19 -21.80
C ARG A 308 19.70 16.10 -22.63
N GLY A 309 18.75 15.36 -22.05
CA GLY A 309 18.14 14.18 -22.69
C GLY A 309 19.07 12.97 -22.75
N GLU A 310 20.16 12.98 -21.98
CA GLU A 310 21.09 11.84 -21.89
C GLU A 310 20.51 10.74 -20.99
N ILE A 311 20.63 9.48 -21.41
CA ILE A 311 20.21 8.33 -20.59
C ILE A 311 21.32 8.06 -19.57
N LEU A 312 21.03 8.32 -18.30
CA LEU A 312 21.98 8.16 -17.19
C LEU A 312 22.15 6.71 -16.75
N GLY A 313 21.12 5.89 -16.97
CA GLY A 313 21.14 4.48 -16.60
C GLY A 313 19.83 3.77 -16.95
N ARG A 314 19.90 2.44 -16.94
CA ARG A 314 18.77 1.55 -17.17
C ARG A 314 18.80 0.47 -16.10
N ASP A 315 17.65 0.20 -15.51
CA ASP A 315 17.44 -0.94 -14.64
C ASP A 315 16.33 -1.77 -15.29
N LEU A 316 16.71 -2.72 -16.15
CA LEU A 316 15.75 -3.52 -16.91
C LEU A 316 15.57 -4.88 -16.26
N ALA A 317 14.32 -5.32 -16.13
CA ALA A 317 13.99 -6.60 -15.51
C ALA A 317 14.56 -7.82 -16.27
N ARG A 318 14.79 -7.68 -17.58
CA ARG A 318 15.40 -8.74 -18.41
C ARG A 318 16.90 -8.93 -18.16
N ASP A 319 17.59 -7.91 -17.63
CA ASP A 319 19.05 -7.92 -17.49
C ASP A 319 19.51 -8.65 -16.21
N GLY A 320 18.57 -9.11 -15.37
CA GLY A 320 18.86 -10.01 -14.26
C GLY A 320 17.61 -10.68 -13.71
N TYR A 321 17.68 -12.01 -13.51
CA TYR A 321 16.72 -12.74 -12.66
C TYR A 321 16.99 -12.42 -11.18
N SER A 322 16.76 -11.17 -10.80
CA SER A 322 16.90 -10.68 -9.43
C SER A 322 15.71 -11.10 -8.56
N LEU A 323 15.79 -10.91 -7.24
CA LEU A 323 14.61 -11.05 -6.38
C LEU A 323 13.46 -10.12 -6.80
N SER A 324 13.73 -9.07 -7.58
CA SER A 324 12.68 -8.25 -8.19
C SER A 324 11.79 -9.10 -9.09
N PHE A 325 12.33 -10.01 -9.91
CA PHE A 325 11.50 -10.91 -10.73
C PHE A 325 10.62 -11.84 -9.86
N VAL A 326 11.19 -12.42 -8.79
CA VAL A 326 10.43 -13.29 -7.86
C VAL A 326 9.30 -12.52 -7.18
N ARG A 327 9.56 -11.26 -6.79
CA ARG A 327 8.55 -10.38 -6.22
C ARG A 327 7.40 -10.15 -7.18
N VAL A 328 7.70 -9.92 -8.43
CA VAL A 328 6.68 -9.59 -9.42
C VAL A 328 5.83 -10.80 -9.76
N LEU A 329 6.47 -11.96 -9.91
CA LEU A 329 5.76 -13.23 -10.06
C LEU A 329 4.87 -13.49 -8.83
N THR A 330 5.37 -13.19 -7.63
CA THR A 330 4.61 -13.29 -6.39
C THR A 330 3.40 -12.35 -6.41
N ASP A 331 3.57 -11.09 -6.79
CA ASP A 331 2.49 -10.10 -6.90
C ASP A 331 1.43 -10.60 -7.89
N ALA A 332 1.83 -10.99 -9.10
CA ALA A 332 0.93 -11.50 -10.14
C ALA A 332 0.16 -12.76 -9.71
N LEU A 333 0.83 -13.73 -9.07
CA LEU A 333 0.20 -14.96 -8.59
C LEU A 333 -0.66 -14.75 -7.34
N HIS A 334 -0.33 -13.77 -6.49
CA HIS A 334 -1.12 -13.47 -5.30
C HIS A 334 -2.40 -12.71 -5.67
N PHE A 335 -2.30 -11.68 -6.52
CA PHE A 335 -3.43 -10.88 -6.96
C PHE A 335 -4.28 -11.57 -8.03
N GLY A 336 -3.66 -12.44 -8.84
CA GLY A 336 -4.35 -13.17 -9.91
C GLY A 336 -4.73 -12.25 -11.08
N ASP A 337 -3.96 -11.21 -11.36
CA ASP A 337 -4.25 -10.18 -12.37
C ASP A 337 -3.49 -10.37 -13.70
N PHE A 338 -2.72 -11.45 -13.86
CA PHE A 338 -1.90 -11.73 -15.04
C PHE A 338 -2.67 -12.03 -16.34
N ALA A 339 -3.95 -12.40 -16.28
CA ALA A 339 -4.81 -12.63 -17.45
C ALA A 339 -6.09 -11.78 -17.41
N GLY A 340 -6.00 -10.60 -16.78
CA GLY A 340 -7.12 -9.67 -16.66
C GLY A 340 -8.31 -10.28 -15.91
N LEU A 341 -9.53 -10.06 -16.42
CA LEU A 341 -10.76 -10.52 -15.76
C LEU A 341 -10.88 -12.05 -15.67
N VAL A 342 -10.22 -12.81 -16.57
CA VAL A 342 -10.29 -14.27 -16.56
C VAL A 342 -9.58 -14.83 -15.34
N SER A 343 -8.31 -14.47 -15.11
CA SER A 343 -7.57 -14.90 -13.92
C SER A 343 -8.20 -14.36 -12.65
N LYS A 344 -8.65 -13.09 -12.64
CA LYS A 344 -9.36 -12.50 -11.49
C LYS A 344 -10.62 -13.30 -11.13
N THR A 345 -11.41 -13.75 -12.10
CA THR A 345 -12.62 -14.55 -11.84
C THR A 345 -12.28 -15.91 -11.22
N ILE A 346 -11.22 -16.56 -11.69
CA ILE A 346 -10.73 -17.82 -11.11
C ILE A 346 -10.27 -17.57 -9.66
N TRP A 347 -9.43 -16.55 -9.43
CA TRP A 347 -8.93 -16.21 -8.09
C TRP A 347 -10.05 -15.84 -7.13
N PHE A 348 -11.03 -15.05 -7.57
CA PHE A 348 -12.22 -14.73 -6.78
C PHE A 348 -13.02 -15.96 -6.41
N THR A 349 -13.22 -16.88 -7.35
CA THR A 349 -13.98 -18.12 -7.12
C THR A 349 -13.27 -19.00 -6.09
N PHE A 350 -11.98 -19.24 -6.23
CA PHE A 350 -11.20 -20.03 -5.27
C PHE A 350 -11.00 -19.31 -3.92
N GLY A 351 -10.92 -17.98 -3.93
CA GLY A 351 -10.95 -17.14 -2.73
C GLY A 351 -12.28 -17.29 -1.97
N LEU A 352 -13.42 -17.30 -2.67
CA LEU A 352 -14.73 -17.52 -2.08
C LEU A 352 -14.88 -18.95 -1.52
N ILE A 353 -14.40 -19.96 -2.26
CA ILE A 353 -14.36 -21.34 -1.76
C ILE A 353 -13.53 -21.40 -0.47
N THR A 354 -12.36 -20.78 -0.45
CA THR A 354 -11.43 -20.79 0.69
C THR A 354 -11.99 -20.05 1.90
N THR A 355 -12.64 -18.90 1.69
CA THR A 355 -13.45 -18.21 2.70
C THR A 355 -14.55 -19.13 3.23
N GLY A 356 -15.24 -19.84 2.33
CA GLY A 356 -16.22 -20.86 2.66
C GLY A 356 -15.66 -22.04 3.48
N LEU A 357 -14.39 -22.42 3.31
CA LEU A 357 -13.73 -23.43 4.13
C LEU A 357 -13.58 -22.98 5.58
N ALA A 358 -13.17 -21.73 5.80
CA ALA A 358 -13.09 -21.15 7.13
C ALA A 358 -14.47 -21.14 7.82
N VAL A 359 -15.51 -20.67 7.13
CA VAL A 359 -16.90 -20.62 7.64
C VAL A 359 -17.46 -22.03 7.90
N SER A 360 -17.33 -22.94 6.94
CA SER A 360 -17.85 -24.32 7.06
C SER A 360 -17.16 -25.10 8.17
N GLY A 361 -15.87 -24.89 8.41
CA GLY A 361 -15.12 -25.49 9.53
C GLY A 361 -15.74 -25.14 10.89
N VAL A 362 -16.08 -23.86 11.08
CA VAL A 362 -16.77 -23.37 12.29
C VAL A 362 -18.14 -24.00 12.46
N ILE A 363 -18.95 -24.04 11.39
CA ILE A 363 -20.29 -24.62 11.43
C ILE A 363 -20.24 -26.10 11.81
N VAL A 364 -19.31 -26.86 11.21
CA VAL A 364 -19.12 -28.29 11.49
C VAL A 364 -18.72 -28.51 12.95
N PHE A 365 -17.80 -27.70 13.48
CA PHE A 365 -17.39 -27.77 14.87
C PHE A 365 -18.53 -27.44 15.82
N TRP A 366 -19.22 -26.32 15.60
CA TRP A 366 -20.32 -25.87 16.46
C TRP A 366 -21.43 -26.92 16.56
N LYS A 367 -21.86 -27.48 15.41
CA LYS A 367 -22.87 -28.55 15.40
C LYS A 367 -22.38 -29.85 16.06
N ARG A 368 -21.08 -30.16 16.00
CA ARG A 368 -20.49 -31.32 16.70
C ARG A 368 -20.49 -31.11 18.22
N SER A 369 -20.14 -29.90 18.67
CA SER A 369 -20.10 -29.52 20.09
C SER A 369 -21.49 -29.46 20.70
N ALA A 370 -22.47 -28.89 20.00
CA ALA A 370 -23.86 -28.83 20.43
C ALA A 370 -24.48 -30.24 20.62
N ARG A 371 -24.22 -31.19 19.72
CA ARG A 371 -24.68 -32.58 19.87
C ARG A 371 -24.03 -33.29 21.08
N ARG A 372 -22.76 -33.02 21.36
CA ARG A 372 -22.06 -33.57 22.54
C ARG A 372 -22.56 -32.98 23.85
N ALA A 373 -23.00 -31.72 23.84
CA ALA A 373 -23.65 -31.08 24.98
C ALA A 373 -25.05 -31.64 25.23
N GLY A 374 -25.87 -31.80 24.18
CA GLY A 374 -27.21 -32.41 24.29
C GLY A 374 -27.19 -33.88 24.70
N ALA A 375 -26.15 -34.64 24.33
CA ALA A 375 -25.97 -36.04 24.75
C ALA A 375 -25.44 -36.18 26.19
N ARG A 376 -24.91 -35.12 26.80
CA ARG A 376 -24.47 -35.06 28.20
C ARG A 376 -25.46 -34.22 28.98
N GLY A 377 -26.61 -34.81 29.35
CA GLY A 377 -27.67 -34.15 30.10
C GLY A 377 -27.12 -33.28 31.24
N LYS A 378 -27.22 -31.96 31.11
CA LYS A 378 -26.77 -30.99 32.10
C LYS A 378 -27.74 -29.81 32.17
N SER A 379 -28.03 -29.41 33.41
CA SER A 379 -28.86 -28.27 33.87
C SER A 379 -28.93 -27.09 32.88
N ALA A 380 -30.14 -26.52 32.73
CA ALA A 380 -30.48 -25.40 31.85
C ALA A 380 -29.47 -24.23 31.89
N ARG A 381 -28.87 -23.95 33.05
CA ARG A 381 -27.86 -22.89 33.23
C ARG A 381 -26.56 -23.18 32.47
N ARG A 382 -26.09 -24.43 32.43
CA ARG A 382 -24.93 -24.86 31.61
C ARG A 382 -25.27 -24.92 30.12
N HIS A 383 -26.53 -25.22 29.77
CA HIS A 383 -27.00 -25.23 28.39
C HIS A 383 -26.99 -23.80 27.81
N VAL A 384 -27.55 -22.83 28.54
CA VAL A 384 -27.52 -21.39 28.19
C VAL A 384 -26.08 -20.86 28.13
N LEU A 385 -25.21 -21.19 29.10
CA LEU A 385 -23.79 -20.82 29.06
C LEU A 385 -23.03 -21.46 27.88
N SER A 386 -23.38 -22.67 27.43
CA SER A 386 -22.77 -23.31 26.26
C SER A 386 -23.28 -22.76 24.92
N ILE A 387 -24.49 -22.19 24.89
CA ILE A 387 -25.07 -21.47 23.76
C ILE A 387 -24.46 -20.06 23.67
N LEU A 388 -24.28 -19.37 24.81
CA LEU A 388 -23.65 -18.05 24.92
C LEU A 388 -22.10 -18.11 24.81
N LYS A 389 -21.49 -19.25 25.13
CA LYS A 389 -20.07 -19.57 24.86
C LYS A 389 -19.98 -20.76 23.88
N PRO A 390 -20.25 -20.57 22.58
CA PRO A 390 -20.12 -21.65 21.58
C PRO A 390 -18.68 -22.18 21.45
N TRP A 391 -17.73 -21.53 22.12
CA TRP A 391 -16.27 -21.72 22.09
C TRP A 391 -15.72 -22.05 23.50
N GLY A 392 -16.28 -23.06 24.19
CA GLY A 392 -15.78 -23.50 25.50
C GLY A 392 -14.50 -24.34 25.42
N GLY A 393 -13.60 -24.20 26.41
CA GLY A 393 -12.35 -24.97 26.56
C GLY A 393 -11.08 -24.11 26.43
N THR A 394 -9.97 -24.71 25.99
CA THR A 394 -8.68 -24.03 25.69
C THR A 394 -8.82 -22.91 24.65
N MET A 395 -9.93 -22.88 23.91
CA MET A 395 -10.28 -21.90 22.88
C MET A 395 -10.87 -20.59 23.43
N GLY A 396 -11.28 -20.57 24.72
CA GLY A 396 -11.82 -19.36 25.34
C GLY A 396 -10.80 -18.22 25.46
N VAL A 397 -9.51 -18.55 25.50
CA VAL A 397 -8.39 -17.59 25.68
C VAL A 397 -8.04 -16.86 24.39
N LEU A 398 -8.22 -17.47 23.21
CA LEU A 398 -7.90 -16.84 21.92
C LEU A 398 -9.04 -15.98 21.36
N LYS A 399 -10.26 -16.13 21.89
CA LYS A 399 -11.40 -15.27 21.55
C LYS A 399 -11.14 -13.79 21.84
N PRO A 400 -10.71 -13.37 23.06
CA PRO A 400 -10.41 -11.97 23.31
C PRO A 400 -9.30 -11.47 22.38
N LEU A 401 -8.29 -12.27 22.07
CA LEU A 401 -7.24 -11.88 21.11
C LEU A 401 -7.81 -11.57 19.71
N ASN A 402 -8.65 -12.44 19.15
CA ASN A 402 -9.30 -12.18 17.85
C ASN A 402 -10.15 -10.90 17.91
N ILE A 403 -10.93 -10.72 18.96
CA ILE A 403 -11.78 -9.53 19.13
C ILE A 403 -10.92 -8.27 19.27
N THR A 404 -9.87 -8.31 20.08
CA THR A 404 -8.94 -7.19 20.27
C THR A 404 -8.30 -6.79 18.94
N ILE A 405 -7.80 -7.74 18.15
CA ILE A 405 -7.22 -7.43 16.83
C ILE A 405 -8.27 -6.80 15.91
N LEU A 406 -9.51 -7.27 15.91
CA LEU A 406 -10.58 -6.69 15.09
C LEU A 406 -11.00 -5.29 15.56
N VAL A 407 -11.08 -5.06 16.87
CA VAL A 407 -11.34 -3.72 17.43
C VAL A 407 -10.21 -2.77 17.04
N LEU A 408 -8.95 -3.20 17.14
CA LEU A 408 -7.79 -2.42 16.71
C LEU A 408 -7.85 -2.15 15.20
N ALA A 409 -8.20 -3.14 14.38
CA ALA A 409 -8.35 -2.98 12.94
C ALA A 409 -9.45 -1.95 12.60
N ILE A 410 -10.59 -1.97 13.29
CA ILE A 410 -11.67 -0.99 13.10
C ILE A 410 -11.20 0.41 13.53
N ALA A 411 -10.60 0.54 14.72
CA ALA A 411 -10.10 1.82 15.20
C ALA A 411 -9.05 2.41 14.25
N ALA A 412 -8.13 1.57 13.77
CA ALA A 412 -7.10 1.97 12.84
C ALA A 412 -7.65 2.28 11.42
N SER A 413 -8.73 1.61 11.00
CA SER A 413 -9.46 1.94 9.78
C SER A 413 -10.06 3.35 9.87
N VAL A 414 -10.72 3.67 10.99
CA VAL A 414 -11.29 5.01 11.22
C VAL A 414 -10.18 6.07 11.25
N MET A 415 -9.07 5.78 11.94
CA MET A 415 -7.92 6.69 11.98
C MET A 415 -7.32 6.91 10.59
N THR A 416 -7.16 5.85 9.79
CA THR A 416 -6.63 5.93 8.42
C THR A 416 -7.57 6.69 7.49
N LEU A 417 -8.88 6.45 7.57
CA LEU A 417 -9.86 7.19 6.78
C LEU A 417 -9.81 8.69 7.12
N ARG A 418 -9.73 9.03 8.41
CA ARG A 418 -9.56 10.42 8.86
C ARG A 418 -8.25 11.02 8.36
N PHE A 419 -7.15 10.27 8.40
CA PHE A 419 -5.86 10.72 7.90
C PHE A 419 -5.93 11.17 6.44
N TYR A 420 -6.58 10.39 5.58
CA TYR A 420 -6.63 10.69 4.14
C TYR A 420 -7.70 11.70 3.76
N SER A 421 -8.68 11.95 4.65
CA SER A 421 -9.71 12.97 4.46
C SER A 421 -9.42 14.28 5.19
N ALA A 422 -8.43 14.32 6.08
CA ALA A 422 -8.10 15.52 6.86
C ALA A 422 -7.49 16.59 5.94
N SER A 423 -7.96 17.82 6.12
CA SER A 423 -7.35 18.98 5.46
C SER A 423 -5.92 19.19 5.99
N ALA A 424 -5.04 19.72 5.12
CA ALA A 424 -3.72 20.13 5.59
C ALA A 424 -3.82 21.30 6.58
N ASP A 425 -4.93 22.04 6.58
CA ASP A 425 -5.10 23.27 7.36
C ASP A 425 -5.65 23.05 8.78
N GLU A 426 -6.37 21.95 9.05
CA GLU A 426 -7.18 21.75 10.27
C GLU A 426 -6.44 21.98 11.60
N ARG A 427 -5.12 21.70 11.66
CA ARG A 427 -4.26 21.95 12.84
C ARG A 427 -2.84 22.35 12.46
N ALA A 428 -2.64 22.89 11.26
CA ALA A 428 -1.31 23.28 10.83
C ALA A 428 -0.89 24.63 11.38
N ALA A 429 0.39 24.75 11.72
CA ALA A 429 1.01 26.05 11.97
C ALA A 429 1.28 26.73 10.62
N ASN A 430 0.53 27.80 10.36
CA ASN A 430 0.56 28.55 9.11
C ASN A 430 1.58 29.68 9.19
N TYR A 431 2.64 29.62 8.40
CA TYR A 431 3.65 30.67 8.30
C TYR A 431 3.38 31.51 7.05
N ALA A 432 2.94 32.75 7.28
CA ALA A 432 2.59 33.68 6.21
C ALA A 432 3.76 33.91 5.24
N ALA A 433 3.44 34.10 3.96
CA ALA A 433 4.47 34.23 2.94
C ALA A 433 5.32 35.49 3.16
N GLN A 434 6.65 35.32 3.18
CA GLN A 434 7.65 36.38 3.29
C GLN A 434 8.50 36.44 2.03
N GLU A 435 9.18 37.57 1.82
CA GLU A 435 10.15 37.70 0.75
C GLU A 435 11.46 37.00 1.14
N ILE A 436 11.87 36.04 0.31
CA ILE A 436 13.13 35.32 0.41
C ILE A 436 13.90 35.67 -0.86
N GLY A 437 14.60 36.81 -0.86
CA GLY A 437 15.17 37.35 -2.09
C GLY A 437 14.06 37.77 -3.07
N PRO A 438 14.06 37.32 -4.34
CA PRO A 438 13.04 37.69 -5.32
C PRO A 438 11.74 36.86 -5.20
N TRP A 439 11.71 35.83 -4.35
CA TRP A 439 10.55 34.92 -4.25
C TRP A 439 9.72 35.20 -3.01
N ARG A 440 8.40 35.03 -3.14
CA ARG A 440 7.46 35.11 -2.02
C ARG A 440 7.06 33.71 -1.58
N LEU A 441 7.65 33.25 -0.47
CA LEU A 441 7.53 31.87 0.02
C LEU A 441 6.87 31.85 1.40
N GLY A 442 5.93 30.92 1.59
CA GLY A 442 5.34 30.61 2.88
C GLY A 442 5.63 29.18 3.29
N ALA A 443 5.24 28.82 4.50
CA ALA A 443 5.36 27.45 5.00
C ALA A 443 4.10 27.02 5.75
N LEU A 444 3.79 25.74 5.67
CA LEU A 444 2.76 25.09 6.47
C LEU A 444 3.43 23.96 7.23
N MET A 445 3.35 23.96 8.56
CA MET A 445 3.90 22.88 9.38
C MET A 445 2.77 22.02 9.94
N ILE A 446 2.85 20.72 9.67
CA ILE A 446 1.93 19.69 10.16
C ILE A 446 2.71 18.67 11.01
N ALA A 447 2.07 17.99 11.96
CA ALA A 447 2.71 17.03 12.87
C ALA A 447 3.16 15.71 12.17
N GLY A 448 3.22 15.73 10.83
CA GLY A 448 3.20 14.57 9.95
C GLY A 448 1.84 14.45 9.27
N LEU A 449 1.77 13.81 8.09
CA LEU A 449 0.45 13.51 7.52
C LEU A 449 -0.37 12.73 8.56
N GLY A 450 -1.60 13.18 8.80
CA GLY A 450 -2.60 12.65 9.73
C GLY A 450 -2.21 12.39 11.19
N ASP A 451 -1.10 12.96 11.67
CA ASP A 451 -0.97 13.27 13.10
C ASP A 451 -1.78 14.55 13.36
N THR A 452 -2.86 14.42 14.12
CA THR A 452 -3.72 15.56 14.49
C THR A 452 -3.23 16.30 15.73
N SER A 453 -2.09 15.92 16.31
CA SER A 453 -1.52 16.67 17.42
C SER A 453 -0.96 18.01 16.97
N ASP A 454 -0.65 18.88 17.93
CA ASP A 454 0.00 20.15 17.65
C ASP A 454 1.34 19.90 16.93
N PRO A 455 1.54 20.44 15.71
CA PRO A 455 2.82 20.34 15.00
C PRO A 455 3.98 20.99 15.76
N VAL A 456 3.72 22.01 16.59
CA VAL A 456 4.74 22.81 17.26
C VAL A 456 4.87 22.40 18.73
N ARG A 457 5.34 21.18 18.96
CA ARG A 457 5.59 20.66 20.32
C ARG A 457 7.03 20.16 20.49
N PRO A 458 7.60 20.22 21.70
CA PRO A 458 8.97 19.78 21.94
C PRO A 458 9.19 18.33 21.50
N GLY A 459 10.30 18.08 20.78
CA GLY A 459 10.69 16.76 20.31
C GLY A 459 9.83 16.17 19.17
N ALA A 460 8.79 16.86 18.69
CA ALA A 460 7.95 16.34 17.62
C ALA A 460 8.67 16.24 16.28
N ARG A 461 8.28 15.23 15.51
CA ARG A 461 8.58 15.16 14.08
C ARG A 461 7.45 15.86 13.35
N ALA A 462 7.78 16.91 12.62
CA ALA A 462 6.83 17.65 11.82
C ALA A 462 7.23 17.57 10.35
N MET A 463 6.29 17.84 9.47
CA MET A 463 6.53 18.01 8.04
C MET A 463 6.25 19.47 7.70
N VAL A 464 7.23 20.12 7.07
CA VAL A 464 7.08 21.47 6.54
C VAL A 464 6.76 21.36 5.06
N LEU A 465 5.62 21.90 4.65
CA LEU A 465 5.20 22.06 3.27
C LEU A 465 5.52 23.49 2.84
N ALA A 466 6.34 23.65 1.80
CA ALA A 466 6.64 24.95 1.23
C ALA A 466 5.48 25.41 0.33
N ARG A 467 5.00 26.63 0.57
CA ARG A 467 4.01 27.31 -0.28
C ARG A 467 4.77 28.23 -1.22
N PHE A 468 4.92 27.79 -2.46
CA PHE A 468 5.56 28.57 -3.52
C PHE A 468 4.59 29.59 -4.10
N CYS A 469 5.15 30.69 -4.60
CA CYS A 469 4.47 31.47 -5.62
C CYS A 469 4.31 30.64 -6.92
N PRO A 470 3.28 30.91 -7.74
CA PRO A 470 3.12 30.26 -9.04
C PRO A 470 4.42 30.34 -9.85
N ASP A 471 4.86 29.21 -10.41
CA ASP A 471 6.05 29.06 -11.26
C ASP A 471 7.43 29.35 -10.62
N CYS A 472 7.50 29.72 -9.34
CA CYS A 472 8.77 30.02 -8.67
C CYS A 472 9.68 28.81 -8.47
N TRP A 473 9.16 27.59 -8.60
CA TRP A 473 9.94 26.36 -8.48
C TRP A 473 11.14 26.34 -9.44
N LYS A 474 10.95 26.76 -10.69
CA LYS A 474 12.01 26.72 -11.72
C LYS A 474 13.18 27.65 -11.41
N ASP A 475 12.91 28.75 -10.70
CA ASP A 475 13.87 29.81 -10.43
C ASP A 475 14.69 29.55 -9.16
N ILE A 476 14.26 28.59 -8.33
CA ILE A 476 14.93 28.21 -7.08
C ILE A 476 15.72 26.92 -7.31
N LYS A 477 17.05 27.03 -7.33
CA LYS A 477 17.95 25.90 -7.56
C LYS A 477 17.88 24.86 -6.44
N ARG A 478 17.89 25.32 -5.18
CA ARG A 478 17.78 24.47 -3.98
C ARG A 478 17.04 25.19 -2.87
N LEU A 479 16.30 24.44 -2.06
CA LEU A 479 15.52 24.96 -0.94
C LEU A 479 15.72 24.08 0.29
N TRP A 480 15.94 24.70 1.44
CA TRP A 480 16.09 24.03 2.73
C TRP A 480 15.20 24.66 3.78
N VAL A 481 14.87 23.85 4.78
CA VAL A 481 14.23 24.28 6.01
C VAL A 481 15.03 23.82 7.21
N SER A 482 15.12 24.67 8.23
CA SER A 482 15.84 24.39 9.46
C SER A 482 15.10 25.01 10.65
N VAL A 483 15.22 24.40 11.82
CA VAL A 483 14.64 24.92 13.06
C VAL A 483 15.78 25.30 14.00
N GLY A 484 15.82 26.57 14.41
CA GLY A 484 16.85 27.10 15.31
C GLY A 484 18.22 27.37 14.68
N SER A 485 18.47 27.00 13.43
CA SER A 485 19.73 27.28 12.73
C SER A 485 19.51 27.96 11.38
N GLN A 486 20.33 28.96 11.08
CA GLN A 486 20.37 29.67 9.79
C GLN A 486 21.16 28.93 8.70
N SER A 487 21.72 27.76 9.01
CA SER A 487 22.58 27.03 8.06
C SER A 487 21.77 26.09 7.17
N ALA A 488 22.01 26.15 5.87
CA ALA A 488 21.55 25.17 4.88
C ALA A 488 22.33 23.83 4.95
N GLY A 489 23.38 23.76 5.78
CA GLY A 489 24.26 22.60 5.95
C GLY A 489 23.68 21.51 6.86
N SER A 490 24.50 20.98 7.78
CA SER A 490 24.21 19.75 8.55
C SER A 490 22.88 19.68 9.33
N ASN A 491 22.26 20.83 9.61
CA ASN A 491 20.98 20.93 10.33
C ASN A 491 19.79 21.26 9.42
N GLY A 492 20.04 21.66 8.16
CA GLY A 492 19.02 22.00 7.18
C GLY A 492 18.51 20.77 6.45
N GLN A 493 17.19 20.61 6.39
CA GLN A 493 16.52 19.55 5.65
C GLN A 493 16.16 20.08 4.27
N ARG A 494 16.62 19.39 3.21
CA ARG A 494 16.31 19.77 1.84
C ARG A 494 14.82 19.55 1.56
N ILE A 495 14.17 20.56 1.00
CA ILE A 495 12.80 20.45 0.53
C ILE A 495 12.81 19.75 -0.83
N THR A 496 12.01 18.70 -0.96
CA THR A 496 11.84 17.91 -2.20
C THR A 496 10.36 17.83 -2.58
N GLY A 497 10.06 17.73 -3.86
CA GLY A 497 8.72 17.54 -4.38
C GLY A 497 8.41 18.48 -5.54
N GLN A 498 7.16 18.48 -5.97
CA GLN A 498 6.68 19.39 -7.03
C GLN A 498 6.04 20.64 -6.43
N SER A 499 5.83 21.66 -7.27
CA SER A 499 5.02 22.82 -6.89
C SER A 499 3.66 22.38 -6.31
N GLY A 500 3.28 22.98 -5.18
CA GLY A 500 2.09 22.64 -4.39
C GLY A 500 2.27 21.48 -3.39
N PHE A 501 3.32 20.65 -3.50
CA PHE A 501 3.63 19.60 -2.52
C PHE A 501 5.13 19.37 -2.31
N ALA A 502 5.93 20.45 -2.26
CA ALA A 502 7.32 20.34 -1.85
C ALA A 502 7.41 20.35 -0.32
N ARG A 503 8.12 19.37 0.22
CA ARG A 503 8.10 19.04 1.64
C ARG A 503 9.49 18.72 2.19
N ALA A 504 9.65 18.90 3.49
CA ALA A 504 10.77 18.38 4.25
C ALA A 504 10.31 17.91 5.63
N GLY A 505 10.80 16.76 6.08
CA GLY A 505 10.61 16.30 7.45
C GLY A 505 11.60 17.01 8.38
N VAL A 506 11.12 17.61 9.46
CA VAL A 506 11.93 18.28 10.47
C VAL A 506 11.70 17.66 11.84
N LYS A 507 12.75 17.58 12.66
CA LYS A 507 12.64 17.22 14.08
C LYS A 507 12.76 18.50 14.91
N LEU A 508 11.74 18.79 15.71
CA LEU A 508 11.75 19.93 16.62
C LEU A 508 12.66 19.66 17.83
N PRO A 509 13.29 20.70 18.39
CA PRO A 509 14.15 20.56 19.56
C PRO A 509 13.34 20.10 20.79
N GLU A 510 13.99 19.40 21.72
CA GLU A 510 13.39 18.94 22.99
C GLU A 510 12.99 20.09 23.92
N LYS A 511 13.51 21.29 23.66
CA LYS A 511 13.10 22.54 24.30
C LYS A 511 12.85 23.58 23.23
N ILE A 512 11.66 24.18 23.23
CA ILE A 512 11.30 25.28 22.34
C ILE A 512 11.34 26.57 23.16
N GLU A 513 12.36 27.39 22.91
CA GLU A 513 12.46 28.74 23.49
C GLU A 513 11.60 29.73 22.70
N ASN A 514 11.16 30.82 23.33
CA ASN A 514 10.35 31.86 22.67
C ASN A 514 11.04 32.52 21.46
N ASN A 515 12.37 32.47 21.39
CA ASN A 515 13.16 32.97 20.27
C ASN A 515 13.37 31.92 19.16
N THR A 516 12.88 30.68 19.32
CA THR A 516 13.10 29.60 18.34
C THR A 516 12.44 29.98 17.03
N ARG A 517 13.19 29.91 15.93
CA ARG A 517 12.70 30.28 14.60
C ARG A 517 12.72 29.11 13.63
N LEU A 518 11.72 29.08 12.76
CA LEU A 518 11.73 28.30 11.53
C LEU A 518 12.44 29.12 10.47
N TRP A 519 13.51 28.59 9.89
CA TRP A 519 14.30 29.18 8.82
C TRP A 519 13.99 28.49 7.51
N MET A 520 13.78 29.27 6.45
CA MET A 520 13.74 28.78 5.08
C MET A 520 14.84 29.46 4.29
N ILE A 521 15.63 28.67 3.58
CA ILE A 521 16.84 29.12 2.88
C ILE A 521 16.73 28.66 1.43
N ALA A 522 16.80 29.60 0.49
CA ALA A 522 16.71 29.37 -0.94
C ALA A 522 18.04 29.73 -1.62
N GLU A 523 18.54 28.85 -2.49
CA GLU A 523 19.65 29.10 -3.40
C GLU A 523 19.09 29.45 -4.78
N GLY A 524 19.46 30.60 -5.31
CA GLY A 524 19.21 30.98 -6.70
C GLY A 524 20.17 30.30 -7.66
N TRP A 525 19.86 30.34 -8.96
CA TRP A 525 20.77 29.85 -10.00
C TRP A 525 22.07 30.67 -10.09
N ASP A 526 22.04 31.92 -9.62
CA ASP A 526 23.23 32.78 -9.45
C ASP A 526 24.14 32.36 -8.27
N GLY A 527 23.76 31.31 -7.52
CA GLY A 527 24.48 30.80 -6.36
C GLY A 527 24.29 31.64 -5.09
N ARG A 528 23.44 32.68 -5.11
CA ARG A 528 23.17 33.48 -3.91
C ARG A 528 22.19 32.76 -3.00
N LEU A 529 22.48 32.83 -1.70
CA LEU A 529 21.61 32.32 -0.64
C LEU A 529 20.73 33.45 -0.11
N HIS A 530 19.43 33.20 -0.10
CA HIS A 530 18.42 34.07 0.49
C HIS A 530 17.74 33.32 1.62
N GLN A 531 17.42 34.02 2.71
CA GLN A 531 16.82 33.39 3.88
C GLN A 531 15.73 34.27 4.49
N ALA A 532 14.69 33.63 5.02
CA ALA A 532 13.71 34.28 5.88
C ALA A 532 13.37 33.37 7.06
N SER A 533 12.73 33.96 8.08
CA SER A 533 12.37 33.19 9.27
C SER A 533 11.14 33.69 10.00
N TRP A 534 10.43 32.74 10.58
CA TRP A 534 9.25 32.96 11.41
C TRP A 534 9.54 32.55 12.84
N ARG A 535 8.86 33.19 13.81
CA ARG A 535 8.78 32.63 15.17
C ARG A 535 8.08 31.28 15.09
N LEU A 536 8.68 30.26 15.68
CA LEU A 536 8.19 28.89 15.59
C LEU A 536 6.82 28.76 16.26
N VAL A 537 6.69 29.29 17.48
CA VAL A 537 5.41 29.45 18.18
C VAL A 537 4.82 30.81 17.78
N GLN A 538 3.67 30.78 17.12
CA GLN A 538 2.91 32.00 16.85
C GLN A 538 2.04 32.29 18.07
N GLU A 539 2.11 33.51 18.60
CA GLU A 539 1.07 33.98 19.54
C GLU A 539 -0.26 33.87 18.80
N GLN A 540 -1.22 33.13 19.37
CA GLN A 540 -2.57 33.13 18.83
C GLN A 540 -3.03 34.59 18.82
N ALA A 541 -3.17 35.17 17.62
CA ALA A 541 -3.82 36.45 17.49
C ALA A 541 -5.23 36.26 18.07
N SER A 542 -5.48 36.88 19.21
CA SER A 542 -6.81 37.00 19.80
C SER A 542 -7.72 37.60 18.74
N GLN A 543 -8.56 36.77 18.13
CA GLN A 543 -9.72 37.21 17.36
C GLN A 543 -10.86 37.51 18.31
#